data_AF-A0A7S0DP80-F1
#
_entry.id   AF-A0A7S0DP80-F1
#
_cell.length_a   1.000
_cell.length_b   1.000
_cell.length_c   1.000
_cell.angle_alpha   90.00
_cell.angle_beta   90.00
_cell.angle_gamma   90.00
#
_symmetry.space_group_name_H-M   'P 1'
#
loop_
_entity.id
_entity.type
_entity.pdbx_description
1 polymer ?
#
loop_
_entity_poly.entity_id
_entity_poly.type
_entity_poly.pdbx_seq_one_letter_code
_entity_poly.pdbx_strand_id
1 'polypeptide(L)'
;THCHRLATMDRKSASSGTTLVLPSSHRQLRACLNCRLVKTAQQWKDNCENGCEFGTTSKFTGMVCYMNPRQSWVARWQKSDNMVRGMYALKVPGGNLDRAPEYVEEEEEKMDDMIDDEQIDEDYEEYQ
;
A
#
# COMPACT_ATOMS: atom_id res chain seq x y z
N THR A 1 12.54 7.25 -35.08
CA THR A 1 12.55 8.35 -34.09
C THR A 1 11.47 9.38 -34.44
N HIS A 2 10.20 9.06 -34.16
CA HIS A 2 9.13 10.06 -34.26
C HIS A 2 8.01 9.69 -33.28
N CYS A 3 7.96 10.41 -32.16
CA CYS A 3 6.91 10.27 -31.15
C CYS A 3 5.77 11.22 -31.54
N HIS A 4 4.62 10.66 -31.92
CA HIS A 4 3.44 11.45 -32.26
C HIS A 4 2.84 12.09 -31.00
N ARG A 5 2.79 13.41 -31.06
CA ARG A 5 2.16 14.35 -30.14
C ARG A 5 0.66 14.44 -30.46
N LEU A 6 -0.21 13.86 -29.63
CA LEU A 6 -1.65 14.19 -29.46
C LEU A 6 -2.03 13.64 -28.06
N ALA A 7 -2.66 14.34 -27.12
CA ALA A 7 -3.49 15.53 -27.16
C ALA A 7 -3.26 16.36 -25.88
N THR A 8 -3.27 17.68 -26.06
CA THR A 8 -3.55 18.64 -24.98
C THR A 8 -4.99 18.44 -24.54
N MET A 9 -5.20 17.68 -23.46
CA MET A 9 -6.41 17.82 -22.67
C MET A 9 -6.11 18.85 -21.58
N ASP A 10 -6.71 20.03 -21.73
CA ASP A 10 -6.94 21.00 -20.67
C ASP A 10 -7.67 20.33 -19.51
N ARG A 11 -6.92 19.65 -18.63
CA ARG A 11 -7.44 19.27 -17.31
C ARG A 11 -7.26 20.47 -16.41
N LYS A 12 -8.30 21.31 -16.36
CA LYS A 12 -8.50 22.29 -15.29
C LYS A 12 -8.30 21.57 -13.95
N SER A 13 -7.11 21.71 -13.38
CA SER A 13 -6.80 21.17 -12.06
C SER A 13 -7.32 22.17 -11.02
N ALA A 14 -8.64 22.17 -10.83
CA ALA A 14 -9.24 22.79 -9.66
C ALA A 14 -9.19 21.78 -8.52
N SER A 15 -8.29 21.99 -7.55
CA SER A 15 -8.75 22.27 -6.18
C SER A 15 -7.59 22.76 -5.30
N SER A 16 -7.85 23.93 -4.73
CA SER A 16 -7.27 24.60 -3.57
C SER A 16 -6.27 23.84 -2.70
N GLY A 17 -5.21 24.55 -2.34
CA GLY A 17 -4.10 24.13 -1.50
C GLY A 17 -4.47 23.17 -0.38
N THR A 18 -4.19 21.89 -0.62
CA THR A 18 -4.14 20.85 0.43
C THR A 18 -2.68 20.71 0.84
N THR A 19 -2.39 20.97 2.12
CA THR A 19 -1.05 20.89 2.71
C THR A 19 -0.38 19.56 2.38
N LEU A 20 0.87 19.62 1.91
CA LEU A 20 1.71 18.44 1.70
C LEU A 20 2.18 17.91 3.06
N VAL A 21 1.81 16.67 3.40
CA VAL A 21 2.14 16.04 4.69
C VAL A 21 3.41 15.22 4.57
N LEU A 22 4.49 15.71 5.19
CA LEU A 22 5.80 15.03 5.21
C LEU A 22 6.29 14.82 6.66
N PRO A 23 7.02 13.73 6.93
CA PRO A 23 7.75 13.59 8.17
C PRO A 23 8.75 14.73 8.37
N SER A 24 8.80 15.32 9.56
CA SER A 24 9.78 16.36 9.92
C SER A 24 11.20 15.80 10.09
N SER A 25 11.34 14.48 10.25
CA SER A 25 12.61 13.77 10.41
C SER A 25 12.46 12.31 9.97
N HIS A 26 13.56 11.63 9.67
CA HIS A 26 13.58 10.18 9.45
C HIS A 26 13.53 9.36 10.75
N ARG A 27 13.62 10.01 11.92
CA ARG A 27 13.63 9.34 13.23
C ARG A 27 12.21 9.11 13.73
N GLN A 28 12.00 7.96 14.37
CA GLN A 28 10.73 7.61 15.02
C GLN A 28 9.53 7.72 14.07
N LEU A 29 9.70 7.25 12.82
CA LEU A 29 8.62 7.19 11.85
C LEU A 29 7.57 6.17 12.28
N ARG A 30 6.31 6.52 12.05
CA ARG A 30 5.17 5.63 12.25
C ARG A 30 4.23 5.75 11.07
N ALA A 31 3.67 4.62 10.65
CA ALA A 31 2.65 4.53 9.62
C ALA A 31 1.26 4.34 10.24
N CYS A 32 0.23 4.94 9.66
CA CYS A 32 -1.17 4.66 10.02
C CYS A 32 -1.57 3.24 9.62
N LEU A 33 -2.23 2.51 10.52
CA LEU A 33 -2.71 1.15 10.24
C LEU A 33 -3.85 1.08 9.21
N ASN A 34 -4.52 2.20 8.94
CA ASN A 34 -5.65 2.23 8.01
C ASN A 34 -5.30 2.82 6.64
N CYS A 35 -4.61 3.96 6.59
CA CYS A 35 -4.30 4.65 5.32
C CYS A 35 -2.82 4.62 4.93
N ARG A 36 -1.94 4.03 5.74
CA ARG A 36 -0.48 3.95 5.53
C ARG A 36 0.27 5.28 5.49
N LEU A 37 -0.36 6.43 5.78
CA LEU A 37 0.33 7.72 5.89
C LEU A 37 1.49 7.61 6.90
N VAL A 38 2.65 8.19 6.58
CA VAL A 38 3.87 8.15 7.38
C VAL A 38 4.18 9.53 7.93
N LYS A 39 4.35 9.63 9.24
CA LYS A 39 4.79 10.83 9.96
C LYS A 39 5.71 10.44 11.11
N THR A 40 6.38 11.42 11.72
CA THR A 40 7.09 11.19 12.99
C THR A 40 6.09 10.96 14.13
N ALA A 41 6.51 10.23 15.16
CA ALA A 41 5.69 9.99 16.36
C ALA A 41 5.15 11.28 16.99
N GLN A 42 5.91 12.38 16.93
CA GLN A 42 5.47 13.68 17.44
C GLN A 42 4.35 14.29 16.59
N GLN A 43 4.44 14.19 15.25
CA GLN A 43 3.42 14.73 14.33
C GLN A 43 2.10 13.94 14.36
N TRP A 44 2.09 12.74 14.93
CA TRP A 44 0.87 11.97 15.15
C TRP A 44 -0.01 12.52 16.28
N LYS A 45 0.47 13.50 17.05
CA LYS A 45 -0.35 14.23 18.03
C LYS A 45 -1.49 15.01 17.38
N ASP A 46 -1.33 15.43 16.13
CA ASP A 46 -2.33 16.19 15.35
C ASP A 46 -3.32 15.28 14.61
N ASN A 47 -3.48 14.01 15.02
CA ASN A 47 -4.29 12.98 14.37
C ASN A 47 -3.91 12.71 12.90
N CYS A 48 -4.69 11.87 12.20
CA CYS A 48 -4.49 11.54 10.80
C CYS A 48 -5.17 12.57 9.89
N GLU A 49 -4.42 13.12 8.92
CA GLU A 49 -4.92 14.08 7.93
C GLU A 49 -5.91 13.45 6.94
N ASN A 50 -5.93 12.11 6.84
CA ASN A 50 -6.95 11.37 6.10
C ASN A 50 -8.19 11.03 6.95
N GLY A 51 -8.31 11.57 8.17
CA GLY A 51 -9.48 11.36 9.05
C GLY A 51 -9.61 9.95 9.61
N CYS A 52 -8.53 9.19 9.69
CA CYS A 52 -8.55 7.83 10.26
C CYS A 52 -8.50 7.88 11.79
N GLU A 53 -9.34 7.07 12.45
CA GLU A 53 -9.34 6.90 13.92
C GLU A 53 -8.37 5.81 14.41
N PHE A 54 -7.87 4.97 13.49
CA PHE A 54 -7.04 3.82 13.81
C PHE A 54 -5.61 4.19 14.22
N GLY A 55 -5.01 3.34 15.07
CA GLY A 55 -3.66 3.50 15.61
C GLY A 55 -2.52 3.48 14.57
N THR A 56 -1.29 3.64 15.07
CA THR A 56 -0.08 3.72 14.25
C THR A 56 0.93 2.66 14.63
N THR A 57 1.77 2.24 13.69
CA THR A 57 2.85 1.26 13.92
C THR A 57 4.21 1.81 13.47
N SER A 58 5.28 1.43 14.17
CA SER A 58 6.65 1.65 13.72
C SER A 58 7.15 0.58 12.75
N LYS A 59 6.41 -0.54 12.61
CA LYS A 59 6.73 -1.64 11.71
C LYS A 59 6.02 -1.43 10.38
N PHE A 60 6.74 -0.95 9.38
CA PHE A 60 6.28 -0.85 8.00
C PHE A 60 7.46 -1.02 7.03
N THR A 61 7.18 -1.22 5.74
CA THR A 61 8.21 -1.43 4.73
C THR A 61 7.96 -0.55 3.52
N GLY A 62 9.04 0.06 3.02
CA GLY A 62 9.03 0.95 1.86
C GLY A 62 8.30 2.27 2.13
N MET A 63 8.64 3.29 1.35
CA MET A 63 7.96 4.59 1.38
C MET A 63 7.75 5.11 -0.03
N VAL A 64 6.63 5.78 -0.24
CA VAL A 64 6.26 6.44 -1.49
C VAL A 64 5.68 7.81 -1.19
N CYS A 65 6.00 8.82 -1.99
CA CYS A 65 5.49 10.17 -1.82
C CYS A 65 4.52 10.51 -2.96
N TYR A 66 3.29 10.86 -2.62
CA TYR A 66 2.27 11.25 -3.60
C TYR A 66 2.14 12.77 -3.69
N MET A 67 2.63 13.33 -4.79
CA MET A 67 2.44 14.74 -5.11
C MET A 67 1.05 15.02 -5.68
N ASN A 68 0.50 14.09 -6.47
CA ASN A 68 -0.86 14.17 -6.99
C ASN A 68 -1.49 12.77 -6.98
N PRO A 69 -2.08 12.33 -5.84
CA PRO A 69 -2.65 11.00 -5.69
C PRO A 69 -3.67 10.65 -6.78
N ARG A 70 -4.56 11.58 -7.13
CA ARG A 70 -5.63 11.36 -8.14
C ARG A 70 -5.12 11.09 -9.55
N GLN A 71 -3.92 11.57 -9.88
CA GLN A 71 -3.32 11.39 -11.22
C GLN A 71 -2.22 10.32 -11.23
N SER A 72 -1.80 9.84 -10.07
CA SER A 72 -0.71 8.87 -9.95
C SER A 72 -1.22 7.46 -10.22
N TRP A 73 -0.60 6.76 -11.18
CA TRP A 73 -0.82 5.34 -11.37
C TRP A 73 -0.43 4.53 -10.13
N VAL A 74 0.71 4.87 -9.50
CA VAL A 74 1.18 4.21 -8.28
C VAL A 74 0.18 4.37 -7.13
N ALA A 75 -0.40 5.57 -6.98
CA ALA A 75 -1.40 5.80 -5.93
C ALA A 75 -2.66 4.97 -6.16
N ARG A 76 -3.15 4.87 -7.40
CA ARG A 76 -4.27 3.99 -7.76
C ARG A 76 -3.97 2.53 -7.50
N TRP A 77 -2.78 2.05 -7.90
CA TRP A 77 -2.33 0.69 -7.64
C TRP A 77 -2.29 0.38 -6.13
N GLN A 78 -1.89 1.37 -5.33
CA GLN A 78 -1.83 1.27 -3.88
C GLN A 78 -3.14 1.66 -3.17
N LYS A 79 -4.27 1.79 -3.89
CA LYS A 79 -5.59 2.19 -3.34
C LYS A 79 -5.56 3.48 -2.50
N SER A 80 -4.68 4.42 -2.87
CA SER A 80 -4.37 5.66 -2.14
C SER A 80 -4.66 6.93 -2.96
N ASP A 81 -5.40 6.81 -4.07
CA ASP A 81 -5.69 7.88 -5.03
C ASP A 81 -6.61 8.99 -4.49
N ASN A 82 -7.39 8.69 -3.44
CA ASN A 82 -8.25 9.65 -2.74
C ASN A 82 -7.65 10.20 -1.44
N MET A 83 -6.38 9.89 -1.15
CA MET A 83 -5.71 10.35 0.07
C MET A 83 -5.12 11.76 -0.10
N VAL A 84 -4.75 12.40 1.02
CA VAL A 84 -4.03 13.68 1.00
C VAL A 84 -2.65 13.55 0.35
N ARG A 85 -2.06 14.68 -0.05
CA ARG A 85 -0.70 14.70 -0.59
C ARG A 85 0.27 14.44 0.55
N GLY A 86 1.16 13.46 0.41
CA GLY A 86 2.11 13.13 1.48
C GLY A 86 2.93 11.86 1.26
N MET A 87 3.63 11.44 2.31
CA MET A 87 4.45 10.23 2.33
C MET A 87 3.69 9.05 2.95
N TYR A 88 3.70 7.90 2.27
CA TYR A 88 2.96 6.70 2.63
C TYR A 88 3.88 5.49 2.66
N ALA A 89 3.57 4.50 3.49
CA ALA A 89 4.25 3.21 3.49
C ALA A 89 3.74 2.32 2.34
N LEU A 90 4.60 1.47 1.80
CA LEU A 90 4.18 0.49 0.79
C LEU A 90 3.45 -0.70 1.42
N LYS A 91 3.91 -1.16 2.59
CA LYS A 91 3.32 -2.28 3.34
C LYS A 91 3.31 -1.98 4.83
N VAL A 92 2.18 -2.24 5.48
CA VAL A 92 1.98 -2.14 6.92
C VAL A 92 1.40 -3.48 7.41
N PRO A 93 2.22 -4.36 8.01
CA PRO A 93 1.75 -5.63 8.54
C PRO A 93 0.58 -5.46 9.52
N GLY A 94 -0.50 -6.22 9.33
CA GLY A 94 -1.72 -6.11 10.14
C GLY A 94 -2.55 -4.84 9.89
N GLY A 95 -2.21 -4.05 8.86
CA GLY A 95 -3.00 -2.91 8.41
C GLY A 95 -4.22 -3.34 7.60
N ASN A 96 -5.28 -2.54 7.63
CA ASN A 96 -6.55 -2.84 6.99
C ASN A 96 -6.42 -3.00 5.45
N LEU A 97 -5.55 -2.19 4.83
CA LEU A 97 -5.32 -2.25 3.38
C LEU A 97 -4.41 -3.41 2.93
N ASP A 98 -3.68 -4.04 3.85
CA ASP A 98 -2.73 -5.12 3.57
C ASP A 98 -3.33 -6.52 3.84
N ARG A 99 -4.56 -6.61 4.35
CA ARG A 99 -5.26 -7.89 4.55
C ARG A 99 -5.63 -8.50 3.20
N ALA A 100 -5.27 -9.77 3.01
CA ALA A 100 -5.70 -10.52 1.83
C ALA A 100 -7.23 -10.67 1.81
N PRO A 101 -7.86 -10.75 0.62
CA PRO A 101 -9.25 -11.12 0.53
C PRO A 101 -9.43 -12.58 1.02
N GLU A 102 -10.50 -12.82 1.78
CA GLU A 102 -10.83 -14.09 2.44
C GLU A 102 -10.79 -15.30 1.49
N TYR A 103 -11.23 -15.14 0.25
CA TYR A 103 -11.25 -16.21 -0.76
C TYR A 103 -9.87 -16.76 -1.17
N VAL A 104 -8.79 -16.02 -0.97
CA VAL A 104 -7.44 -16.52 -1.30
C VAL A 104 -6.99 -17.54 -0.24
N GLU A 105 -7.42 -17.36 1.00
CA GLU A 105 -7.12 -18.28 2.10
C GLU A 105 -7.82 -19.63 1.87
N GLU A 106 -9.06 -19.62 1.35
CA GLU A 106 -9.81 -20.85 0.99
C GLU A 106 -9.17 -21.66 -0.15
N GLU A 107 -8.55 -21.00 -1.15
CA GLU A 107 -7.88 -21.69 -2.26
C GLU A 107 -6.53 -22.31 -1.85
N GLU A 108 -5.78 -21.67 -0.94
CA GLU A 108 -4.54 -22.22 -0.38
C GLU A 108 -4.83 -23.49 0.44
N GLU A 109 -5.82 -23.46 1.33
CA GLU A 109 -6.24 -24.65 2.09
C GLU A 109 -6.65 -25.80 1.17
N LYS A 110 -7.38 -25.48 0.09
CA LYS A 110 -7.82 -26.49 -0.89
C LYS A 110 -6.67 -27.06 -1.71
N MET A 111 -5.59 -26.29 -1.92
CA MET A 111 -4.40 -26.76 -2.63
C MET A 111 -3.56 -27.68 -1.73
N ASP A 112 -3.41 -27.31 -0.46
CA ASP A 112 -2.73 -28.13 0.56
C ASP A 112 -3.47 -29.47 0.76
N ASP A 113 -4.81 -29.46 0.78
CA ASP A 113 -5.64 -30.67 0.84
C ASP A 113 -5.52 -31.56 -0.42
N MET A 114 -5.04 -31.03 -1.55
CA MET A 114 -4.84 -31.79 -2.79
C MET A 114 -3.41 -32.32 -2.96
N ILE A 115 -2.50 -32.04 -2.03
CA ILE A 115 -1.18 -32.65 -1.99
C ILE A 115 -1.32 -34.00 -1.28
N ASP A 116 -1.34 -35.08 -2.06
CA ASP A 116 -1.33 -36.44 -1.52
C ASP A 116 0.11 -36.81 -1.14
N ASP A 117 0.41 -36.79 0.16
CA ASP A 117 1.73 -37.15 0.71
C ASP A 117 2.17 -38.56 0.27
N GLU A 118 1.23 -39.48 0.01
CA GLU A 118 1.55 -40.85 -0.44
C GLU A 118 2.11 -40.87 -1.87
N GLN A 119 1.71 -39.91 -2.72
CA GLN A 119 2.13 -39.87 -4.12
C GLN A 119 3.51 -39.23 -4.32
N ILE A 120 3.99 -38.45 -3.34
CA ILE A 120 5.33 -37.85 -3.33
C ILE A 120 6.41 -38.91 -3.05
N ASP A 121 6.13 -39.88 -2.18
CA ASP A 121 7.07 -40.93 -1.83
C ASP A 121 7.25 -41.95 -2.98
N GLU A 122 6.20 -42.30 -3.71
CA GLU A 122 6.28 -43.18 -4.90
C GLU A 122 7.12 -42.56 -6.03
N ASP A 123 6.94 -41.26 -6.30
CA ASP A 123 7.72 -40.52 -7.30
C ASP A 123 9.21 -40.41 -6.91
N TYR A 124 9.55 -40.50 -5.62
CA TYR A 124 10.95 -40.50 -5.15
C TYR A 124 11.61 -41.89 -5.27
N GLU A 125 10.86 -42.98 -5.08
CA GLU A 125 11.38 -44.34 -5.22
C GLU A 125 11.57 -44.75 -6.70
N GLU A 126 10.77 -44.22 -7.65
CA GLU A 126 10.95 -44.50 -9.09
C GLU A 126 12.28 -43.96 -9.66
N TYR A 127 12.88 -42.94 -9.01
CA TYR A 127 14.15 -42.34 -9.43
C TYR A 127 15.40 -42.99 -8.80
N GLN A 128 15.24 -44.08 -8.04
CA GLN A 128 16.35 -44.82 -7.41
C GLN A 128 16.70 -46.12 -8.13
#